data_AF-A0A914C4E1-F1
#
_entry.id   AF-A0A914C4E1-F1
#
_cell.length_a   1.000
_cell.length_b   1.000
_cell.length_c   1.000
_cell.angle_alpha   90.00
_cell.angle_beta   90.00
_cell.angle_gamma   90.00
#
_symmetry.space_group_name_H-M   'P 1'
#
loop_
_entity.id
_entity.type
_entity.pdbx_description
1 polymer ?
#
loop_
_entity_poly.entity_id
_entity_poly.type
_entity_poly.pdbx_seq_one_letter_code
_entity_poly.pdbx_strand_id
1 'polypeptide(L)'
;MCLIKYFYLVQILVLAHAQNPPPPYGQLQIKGRFVEDSHGNVVQLRGMSLMASDYLSEWFNETAIYQTKCNWNSNIIRFGQMPSTPCCGGWNNTKDRDYMRMVNAVNACIKHGIYAIVDWHAFDDPQIDLAKDFFANMSKTFSGQ
;
A
#
# COMPACT_ATOMS: atom_id res chain seq x y z
N MET A 1 9.58 16.15 6.52
CA MET A 1 10.85 16.77 6.09
C MET A 1 11.90 15.66 6.01
N CYS A 2 12.08 15.03 4.86
CA CYS A 2 13.00 13.89 4.72
C CYS A 2 14.42 14.42 4.41
N LEU A 3 15.12 14.83 5.47
CA LEU A 3 16.55 15.07 5.46
C LEU A 3 17.18 14.06 6.43
N ILE A 4 17.75 13.00 5.88
CA ILE A 4 18.59 12.08 6.63
C ILE A 4 19.91 12.82 6.87
N LYS A 5 20.10 13.34 8.09
CA LYS A 5 21.44 13.56 8.64
C LYS A 5 21.70 12.45 9.65
N TYR A 6 22.60 11.56 9.26
CA TYR A 6 23.24 10.55 10.08
C TYR A 6 23.62 11.09 11.47
N PHE A 7 23.13 10.43 12.52
CA PHE A 7 23.82 10.33 13.80
C PHE A 7 23.57 8.91 14.34
N TYR A 8 24.56 8.04 14.11
CA TYR A 8 24.66 6.76 14.81
C TYR A 8 24.93 7.03 16.29
N LEU A 9 24.17 6.41 17.19
CA LEU A 9 24.69 5.75 18.40
C LEU A 9 23.56 5.18 19.28
N VAL A 10 23.91 4.05 19.92
CA VAL A 10 23.27 3.35 21.04
C VAL A 10 22.30 2.19 20.68
N GLN A 11 22.82 0.98 20.79
CA GLN A 11 22.05 -0.26 20.97
C GLN A 11 21.51 -0.35 22.40
N ILE A 12 20.23 -0.69 22.56
CA ILE A 12 19.68 -1.31 23.77
C ILE A 12 18.76 -2.46 23.32
N LEU A 13 19.02 -3.67 23.84
CA LEU A 13 18.13 -4.82 23.72
C LEU A 13 16.79 -4.52 24.42
N VAL A 14 15.70 -4.53 23.67
CA VAL A 14 14.34 -4.66 24.22
C VAL A 14 13.65 -5.79 23.48
N LEU A 15 13.45 -6.91 24.15
CA LEU A 15 12.45 -7.91 23.76
C LEU A 15 11.08 -7.38 24.18
N ALA A 16 10.41 -6.68 23.26
CA ALA A 16 8.99 -6.37 23.35
C ALA A 16 8.33 -6.81 22.04
N HIS A 17 7.73 -8.00 22.03
CA HIS A 17 6.81 -8.38 20.97
C HIS A 17 5.43 -7.80 21.30
N ALA A 18 5.22 -6.56 20.86
CA ALA A 18 3.91 -6.01 20.58
C ALA A 18 3.96 -5.48 19.14
N GLN A 19 3.65 -6.33 18.16
CA GLN A 19 3.43 -5.91 16.77
C GLN A 19 2.15 -5.01 16.82
N ASN A 20 2.12 -3.73 16.43
CA ASN A 20 2.56 -3.09 15.19
C ASN A 20 2.97 -1.62 15.45
N PRO A 21 4.05 -1.11 14.84
CA PRO A 21 3.86 0.06 13.96
C PRO A 21 4.87 0.07 12.79
N PRO A 22 4.42 0.01 11.53
CA PRO A 22 4.17 1.24 10.75
C PRO A 22 2.95 1.06 9.82
N PRO A 23 2.37 2.07 9.14
CA PRO A 23 2.89 3.38 8.71
C PRO A 23 2.02 4.57 9.17
N PRO A 24 2.42 5.85 9.00
CA PRO A 24 2.83 6.74 10.11
C PRO A 24 2.01 6.77 11.42
N TYR A 25 0.82 6.18 11.52
CA TYR A 25 -0.07 6.18 12.67
C TYR A 25 -0.40 4.78 13.24
N GLY A 26 0.22 3.70 12.74
CA GLY A 26 -0.02 2.33 13.25
C GLY A 26 -1.32 1.72 12.72
N GLN A 27 -1.90 0.77 13.47
CA GLN A 27 -3.15 0.12 13.07
C GLN A 27 -4.31 1.12 13.09
N LEU A 28 -4.88 1.40 11.91
CA LEU A 28 -6.05 2.26 11.78
C LEU A 28 -7.31 1.52 12.19
N GLN A 29 -8.27 2.28 12.72
CA GLN A 29 -9.62 1.80 13.05
C GLN A 29 -10.68 2.86 12.72
N ILE A 30 -11.93 2.43 12.61
CA ILE A 30 -13.08 3.32 12.44
C ILE A 30 -13.81 3.47 13.76
N LYS A 31 -13.98 4.70 14.24
CA LYS A 31 -14.79 5.01 15.41
C LYS A 31 -15.82 6.09 15.08
N GLY A 32 -17.09 5.68 15.04
CA GLY A 32 -18.17 6.53 14.54
C GLY A 32 -17.90 6.94 13.08
N ARG A 33 -17.66 8.23 12.85
CA ARG A 33 -17.37 8.81 11.51
C ARG A 33 -15.88 9.09 11.27
N PHE A 34 -15.01 8.73 12.19
CA PHE A 34 -13.59 9.09 12.15
C PHE A 34 -12.72 7.87 11.89
N VAL A 35 -11.61 8.10 11.20
CA VAL A 35 -10.46 7.19 11.18
C VAL A 35 -9.58 7.56 12.36
N GLU A 36 -9.31 6.61 13.23
CA GLU A 36 -8.40 6.78 14.38
C GLU A 36 -7.14 5.95 14.21
N ASP A 37 -6.05 6.44 14.80
CA ASP A 37 -4.78 5.73 14.91
C ASP A 37 -4.80 4.66 16.02
N SER A 38 -3.67 3.95 16.19
CA SER A 38 -3.54 2.90 17.22
C SER A 38 -3.64 3.41 18.66
N HIS A 39 -3.62 4.73 18.88
CA HIS A 39 -3.72 5.38 20.18
C HIS A 39 -5.08 6.08 20.38
N GLY A 40 -5.99 5.99 19.41
CA GLY A 40 -7.32 6.63 19.46
C GLY A 40 -7.35 8.09 19.03
N ASN A 41 -6.29 8.61 18.39
CA ASN A 41 -6.31 9.96 17.84
C ASN A 41 -6.97 9.96 16.46
N VAL A 42 -7.83 10.95 16.18
CA VAL A 42 -8.40 11.15 14.84
C VAL A 42 -7.28 11.54 13.86
N VAL A 43 -7.19 10.83 12.75
CA VAL A 43 -6.20 11.07 11.69
C VAL A 43 -6.86 11.33 10.34
N GLN A 44 -6.12 11.99 9.46
CA GLN A 44 -6.53 12.18 8.07
C GLN A 44 -5.44 11.68 7.13
N LEU A 45 -5.84 10.84 6.18
CA LEU A 45 -4.96 10.35 5.13
C LEU A 45 -5.07 11.25 3.90
N ARG A 46 -3.93 11.62 3.32
CA ARG A 46 -3.78 12.48 2.15
C ARG A 46 -2.68 11.93 1.27
N GLY A 47 -2.95 11.81 -0.02
CA GLY A 47 -1.96 11.34 -0.97
C GLY A 47 -2.50 11.15 -2.37
N MET A 48 -1.84 10.28 -3.13
CA MET A 48 -2.02 10.15 -4.58
C MET A 48 -2.59 8.78 -4.96
N SER A 49 -3.32 8.75 -6.06
CA SER A 49 -3.59 7.50 -6.79
C SER A 49 -2.65 7.41 -7.97
N LEU A 50 -2.02 6.25 -8.12
CA LEU A 50 -1.40 5.90 -9.39
C LEU A 50 -2.48 5.43 -10.36
N MET A 51 -2.27 5.71 -11.65
CA MET A 51 -3.14 5.22 -12.70
C MET A 51 -3.06 3.69 -12.78
N ALA A 52 -4.08 3.09 -13.38
CA ALA A 52 -4.22 1.65 -13.52
C ALA A 52 -2.92 0.95 -13.96
N SER A 53 -2.67 -0.20 -13.33
CA SER A 53 -1.48 -1.04 -13.45
C SER A 53 -1.04 -1.37 -14.87
N ASP A 54 -1.94 -1.26 -15.84
CA ASP A 54 -1.71 -1.67 -17.23
C ASP A 54 -1.28 -0.50 -18.12
N TYR A 55 -1.47 0.75 -17.68
CA TYR A 55 -1.13 1.95 -18.43
C TYR A 55 0.14 2.64 -17.93
N LEU A 56 0.41 2.59 -16.63
CA LEU A 56 1.54 3.25 -15.97
C LEU A 56 2.18 2.32 -14.92
N SER A 57 2.38 1.06 -15.32
CA SER A 57 2.92 -0.01 -14.48
C SER A 57 4.29 0.32 -13.90
N GLU A 58 5.07 1.12 -14.62
CA GLU A 58 6.42 1.53 -14.25
C GLU A 58 6.44 2.38 -12.99
N TRP A 59 5.33 2.98 -12.56
CA TRP A 59 5.25 3.79 -11.35
C TRP A 59 4.99 2.97 -10.08
N PHE A 60 4.73 1.66 -10.21
CA PHE A 60 4.58 0.75 -9.07
C PHE A 60 5.97 0.31 -8.58
N ASN A 61 6.81 1.28 -8.25
CA ASN A 61 8.19 1.07 -7.83
C ASN A 61 8.52 1.89 -6.57
N GLU A 62 9.56 1.45 -5.86
CA GLU A 62 9.98 2.04 -4.59
C GLU A 62 10.34 3.53 -4.71
N THR A 63 11.00 3.94 -5.80
CA THR A 63 11.36 5.34 -6.03
C THR A 63 10.14 6.24 -6.12
N ALA A 64 9.11 5.87 -6.89
CA ALA A 64 7.88 6.65 -7.00
C ALA A 64 7.14 6.76 -5.65
N ILE A 65 7.10 5.68 -4.88
CA ILE A 65 6.50 5.65 -3.54
C ILE A 65 7.26 6.58 -2.59
N TYR A 66 8.59 6.51 -2.59
CA TYR A 66 9.44 7.37 -1.78
C TYR A 66 9.24 8.86 -2.14
N GLN A 67 9.20 9.21 -3.42
CA GLN A 67 8.97 10.59 -3.86
C GLN A 67 7.56 11.08 -3.46
N THR A 68 6.54 10.24 -3.60
CA THR A 68 5.17 10.54 -3.17
C THR A 68 5.10 10.81 -1.67
N LYS A 69 5.80 9.99 -0.87
CA LYS A 69 5.92 10.22 0.57
C LYS A 69 6.67 11.51 0.88
N CYS A 70 7.89 11.65 0.37
CA CYS A 70 8.85 12.63 0.89
C CYS A 70 8.70 14.01 0.23
N ASN A 71 8.46 14.06 -1.07
CA ASN A 71 8.36 15.33 -1.79
C ASN A 71 6.94 15.89 -1.76
N TRP A 72 5.94 15.01 -1.82
CA TRP A 72 4.53 15.41 -1.85
C TRP A 72 3.86 15.30 -0.48
N ASN A 73 4.63 14.90 0.54
CA ASN A 73 4.18 14.78 1.93
C ASN A 73 2.93 13.90 2.09
N SER A 74 2.84 12.84 1.28
CA SER A 74 1.72 11.90 1.33
C SER A 74 1.92 10.90 2.47
N ASN A 75 0.82 10.55 3.14
CA ASN A 75 0.79 9.46 4.13
C ASN A 75 0.02 8.23 3.63
N ILE A 76 -0.52 8.28 2.41
CA ILE A 76 -1.15 7.15 1.73
C ILE A 76 -0.87 7.19 0.23
N ILE A 77 -0.85 6.04 -0.43
CA ILE A 77 -0.84 5.92 -1.89
C ILE A 77 -1.85 4.85 -2.33
N ARG A 78 -2.57 5.09 -3.43
CA ARG A 78 -3.53 4.13 -4.01
C ARG A 78 -2.96 3.49 -5.28
N PHE A 79 -3.06 2.17 -5.36
CA PHE A 79 -2.64 1.37 -6.51
C PHE A 79 -3.86 0.68 -7.15
N GLY A 80 -4.22 1.10 -8.36
CA GLY A 80 -5.32 0.49 -9.12
C GLY A 80 -4.87 -0.73 -9.90
N GLN A 81 -5.38 -1.91 -9.56
CA GLN A 81 -5.22 -3.16 -10.28
C GLN A 81 -6.40 -3.37 -11.24
N MET A 82 -6.14 -3.46 -12.54
CA MET A 82 -7.19 -3.70 -13.53
C MET A 82 -7.61 -5.19 -13.56
N PRO A 83 -8.92 -5.49 -13.59
CA PRO A 83 -9.43 -6.85 -13.74
C PRO A 83 -9.09 -7.51 -15.08
N SER A 84 -9.27 -6.74 -16.15
CA SER A 84 -9.06 -7.13 -17.54
C SER A 84 -8.78 -5.89 -18.36
N THR A 85 -7.93 -6.02 -19.38
CA THR A 85 -7.73 -4.99 -20.40
C THR A 85 -7.81 -5.61 -21.78
N PRO A 86 -8.53 -4.97 -22.74
CA PRO A 86 -8.60 -5.44 -24.13
C PRO A 86 -7.25 -5.41 -24.85
N CYS A 87 -6.31 -4.55 -24.42
CA CYS A 87 -5.04 -4.31 -25.10
C CYS A 87 -3.86 -5.16 -24.58
N CYS A 88 -3.88 -5.60 -23.33
CA CYS A 88 -2.71 -6.21 -22.68
C CYS A 88 -3.02 -7.43 -21.83
N GLY A 89 -4.29 -7.83 -21.73
CA GLY A 89 -4.70 -8.99 -20.94
C GLY A 89 -4.34 -8.82 -19.48
N GLY A 90 -5.07 -7.95 -18.77
CA GLY A 90 -4.93 -7.66 -17.32
C GLY A 90 -4.91 -8.90 -16.42
N TRP A 91 -5.38 -8.80 -15.17
CA TRP A 91 -5.22 -9.90 -14.18
C TRP A 91 -5.46 -11.29 -14.78
N ASN A 92 -6.50 -11.49 -15.60
CA ASN A 92 -6.77 -12.77 -16.27
C ASN A 92 -5.59 -13.44 -17.04
N ASN A 93 -4.71 -12.69 -17.71
CA ASN A 93 -3.59 -13.26 -18.49
C ASN A 93 -2.20 -13.02 -17.87
N THR A 94 -2.11 -12.15 -16.86
CA THR A 94 -0.83 -11.74 -16.26
C THR A 94 -0.83 -11.79 -14.72
N LYS A 95 -1.70 -12.63 -14.13
CA LYS A 95 -1.90 -12.80 -12.68
C LYS A 95 -0.60 -12.68 -11.88
N ASP A 96 0.38 -13.54 -12.16
CA ASP A 96 1.60 -13.62 -11.35
C ASP A 96 2.44 -12.34 -11.43
N ARG A 97 2.58 -11.75 -12.61
CA ARG A 97 3.35 -10.51 -12.80
C ARG A 97 2.68 -9.36 -12.05
N ASP A 98 1.39 -9.19 -12.22
CA ASP A 98 0.63 -8.08 -11.65
C ASP A 98 0.54 -8.22 -10.12
N TYR A 99 0.37 -9.47 -9.66
CA TYR A 99 0.43 -9.82 -8.25
C TYR A 99 1.77 -9.44 -7.63
N MET A 100 2.87 -9.91 -8.22
CA MET A 100 4.21 -9.63 -7.70
C MET A 100 4.53 -8.13 -7.71
N ARG A 101 4.08 -7.39 -8.74
CA ARG A 101 4.22 -5.93 -8.79
C ARG A 101 3.46 -5.26 -7.64
N MET A 102 2.22 -5.67 -7.39
CA MET A 102 1.43 -5.14 -6.27
C MET A 102 2.07 -5.48 -4.91
N VAL A 103 2.52 -6.72 -4.72
CA VAL A 103 3.23 -7.15 -3.51
C VAL A 103 4.48 -6.32 -3.28
N ASN A 104 5.29 -6.10 -4.31
CA ASN A 104 6.50 -5.28 -4.21
C ASN A 104 6.17 -3.82 -3.86
N ALA A 105 5.13 -3.25 -4.48
CA ALA A 105 4.69 -1.89 -4.19
C ALA A 105 4.19 -1.73 -2.74
N VAL A 106 3.40 -2.67 -2.24
CA VAL A 106 2.93 -2.65 -0.84
C VAL A 106 4.09 -2.84 0.13
N ASN A 107 5.02 -3.76 -0.15
CA ASN A 107 6.25 -3.91 0.66
C ASN A 107 7.08 -2.62 0.71
N ALA A 108 7.21 -1.90 -0.41
CA ALA A 108 7.87 -0.61 -0.44
C ALA A 108 7.12 0.45 0.40
N CYS A 109 5.79 0.42 0.43
CA CYS A 109 4.99 1.28 1.30
C CYS A 109 5.24 1.00 2.79
N ILE A 110 5.27 -0.28 3.17
CA ILE A 110 5.60 -0.74 4.53
C ILE A 110 7.02 -0.26 4.91
N LYS A 111 8.01 -0.57 4.05
CA LYS A 111 9.42 -0.16 4.23
C LYS A 111 9.56 1.34 4.44
N HIS A 112 8.82 2.13 3.66
CA HIS A 112 8.87 3.58 3.77
C HIS A 112 7.90 4.15 4.79
N GLY A 113 7.09 3.37 5.50
CA GLY A 113 6.16 3.92 6.48
C GLY A 113 5.13 4.86 5.86
N ILE A 114 4.47 4.44 4.77
CA ILE A 114 3.29 5.08 4.16
C ILE A 114 2.16 4.05 3.98
N TYR A 115 0.88 4.43 4.12
CA TYR A 115 -0.25 3.51 3.88
C TYR A 115 -0.41 3.21 2.37
N ALA A 116 -0.97 2.04 2.06
CA ALA A 116 -1.32 1.64 0.71
C ALA A 116 -2.82 1.28 0.61
N ILE A 117 -3.51 1.80 -0.40
CA ILE A 117 -4.82 1.28 -0.85
C ILE A 117 -4.57 0.35 -2.02
N VAL A 118 -4.92 -0.92 -1.83
CA VAL A 118 -4.96 -1.92 -2.90
C VAL A 118 -6.36 -1.90 -3.50
N ASP A 119 -6.49 -1.35 -4.70
CA ASP A 119 -7.76 -1.06 -5.34
C ASP A 119 -8.00 -2.01 -6.53
N TRP A 120 -9.09 -2.79 -6.47
CA TRP A 120 -9.54 -3.56 -7.61
C TRP A 120 -10.34 -2.65 -8.54
N HIS A 121 -9.69 -2.19 -9.59
CA HIS A 121 -10.11 -1.06 -10.41
C HIS A 121 -11.04 -1.50 -11.56
N ALA A 122 -12.22 -2.00 -11.21
CA ALA A 122 -13.26 -2.34 -12.18
C ALA A 122 -14.11 -1.11 -12.53
N PHE A 123 -14.47 -0.95 -13.81
CA PHE A 123 -15.39 0.10 -14.27
C PHE A 123 -16.83 -0.41 -14.34
N ASP A 124 -17.06 -1.43 -15.16
CA ASP A 124 -18.40 -1.97 -15.45
C ASP A 124 -18.62 -3.32 -14.76
N ASP A 125 -17.85 -4.34 -15.15
CA ASP A 125 -17.92 -5.67 -14.58
C ASP A 125 -16.88 -5.83 -13.46
N PRO A 126 -17.30 -6.04 -12.19
CA PRO A 126 -16.38 -6.27 -11.08
C PRO A 126 -15.57 -7.56 -11.19
N GLN A 127 -15.95 -8.51 -12.05
CA GLN A 127 -15.30 -9.83 -12.18
C GLN A 127 -15.10 -10.49 -10.82
N ILE A 128 -16.22 -10.69 -10.13
CA ILE A 128 -16.30 -11.02 -8.69
C ILE A 128 -15.36 -12.16 -8.29
N ASP A 129 -15.30 -13.24 -9.07
CA ASP A 129 -14.49 -14.40 -8.71
C ASP A 129 -12.99 -14.12 -8.83
N LEU A 130 -12.56 -13.34 -9.82
CA LEU A 130 -11.17 -12.88 -9.91
C LEU A 130 -10.82 -11.92 -8.77
N ALA A 131 -11.76 -11.04 -8.40
CA ALA A 131 -11.57 -10.13 -7.27
C ALA A 131 -11.39 -10.91 -5.96
N LYS A 132 -12.19 -11.94 -5.72
CA LYS A 132 -12.04 -12.82 -4.54
C LYS A 132 -10.67 -13.47 -4.52
N ASP A 133 -10.23 -14.05 -5.63
CA ASP A 133 -8.91 -14.69 -5.73
C ASP A 133 -7.78 -13.68 -5.46
N PHE A 134 -7.86 -12.48 -6.05
CA PHE A 134 -6.91 -11.40 -5.85
C PHE A 134 -6.81 -10.99 -4.37
N PHE A 135 -7.94 -10.68 -3.74
CA PHE A 135 -7.95 -10.25 -2.34
C PHE A 135 -7.60 -11.39 -1.37
N ALA A 136 -7.94 -12.64 -1.68
CA ALA A 136 -7.53 -13.79 -0.88
C ALA A 136 -6.00 -13.93 -0.86
N ASN A 137 -5.33 -13.76 -2.00
CA ASN A 137 -3.88 -13.80 -2.08
C ASN A 137 -3.23 -12.61 -1.36
N MET A 138 -3.70 -11.38 -1.62
CA MET A 138 -3.17 -10.18 -0.99
C MET A 138 -3.33 -10.21 0.54
N SER A 139 -4.52 -10.57 1.04
CA SER A 139 -4.77 -10.65 2.49
C SER A 139 -3.93 -11.75 3.16
N LYS A 140 -3.76 -12.90 2.51
CA LYS A 140 -2.88 -13.96 2.99
C LYS A 140 -1.42 -13.51 3.08
N THR A 141 -0.92 -12.77 2.08
CA THR A 141 0.47 -12.29 2.06
C THR A 141 0.74 -11.20 3.10
N PHE A 142 -0.22 -10.30 3.35
CA PHE A 142 -0.05 -9.18 4.28
C PHE A 142 -0.73 -9.38 5.64
N SER A 143 -1.16 -10.60 5.96
CA SER A 143 -1.79 -10.92 7.25
C SER A 143 -0.80 -10.71 8.40
N GLY A 144 -1.22 -9.97 9.42
CA GLY A 144 -0.43 -9.74 10.63
C GLY A 144 0.75 -8.78 10.47
N GLN A 145 0.84 -8.08 9.34
CA GLN A 145 1.74 -6.95 9.12
C GLN A 145 1.17 -5.68 9.76
#